data_AF-A0A2K3JR33-F1
#
_entry.id   AF-A0A2K3JR33-F1
#
_cell.length_a   1.000
_cell.length_b   1.000
_cell.length_c   1.000
_cell.angle_alpha   90.00
_cell.angle_beta   90.00
_cell.angle_gamma   90.00
#
_symmetry.space_group_name_H-M   'P 1'
#
loop_
_entity.id
_entity.type
_entity.pdbx_description
1 polymer ?
#
loop_
_entity_poly.entity_id
_entity_poly.type
_entity_poly.pdbx_seq_one_letter_code
_entity_poly.pdbx_strand_id
1 'polypeptide(L)'
;MYNLISESLASLTRETGPKVVKGDPAASKLAGSPHQQHSPIISTAAAAAFDVSDSALKFTHILYNLSPGELYEQAIKYEKGSFITATGALATLSGAKTGRSPRDKRVVKDETTEHDLWWGK
;
A
#
# COMPACT_ATOMS: atom_id res chain seq x y z
N MET A 1 4.58 -13.65 -34.29
CA MET A 1 5.46 -13.66 -33.10
C MET A 1 4.76 -12.80 -32.06
N TYR A 2 3.98 -13.41 -31.17
CA TYR A 2 3.23 -12.68 -30.15
C TYR A 2 4.05 -12.74 -28.85
N ASN A 3 4.64 -11.61 -28.46
CA ASN A 3 5.32 -11.53 -27.16
C ASN A 3 4.26 -11.58 -26.06
N LEU A 4 4.45 -12.47 -25.10
CA LEU A 4 3.59 -12.60 -23.94
C LEU A 4 3.75 -11.35 -23.05
N ILE A 5 2.62 -10.83 -22.54
CA ILE A 5 2.58 -9.65 -21.66
C ILE A 5 3.55 -9.80 -20.47
N SER A 6 3.77 -11.03 -20.02
CA SER A 6 4.70 -11.35 -18.93
C SER A 6 6.17 -11.03 -19.25
N GLU A 7 6.62 -11.17 -20.50
CA GLU A 7 7.99 -10.88 -20.90
C GLU A 7 8.23 -9.37 -21.02
N SER A 8 7.23 -8.62 -21.47
CA SER A 8 7.29 -7.15 -21.56
C SER A 8 7.24 -6.47 -20.19
N LEU A 9 6.57 -7.08 -19.20
CA LEU A 9 6.43 -6.52 -17.85
C LEU A 9 7.66 -6.78 -16.96
N ALA A 10 8.33 -7.93 -17.12
CA ALA A 10 9.53 -8.26 -16.35
C ALA A 10 10.71 -7.31 -16.61
N SER A 11 10.78 -6.72 -17.81
CA SER A 11 11.87 -5.81 -18.19
C SER A 11 11.67 -4.38 -17.67
N LEU A 12 10.45 -3.96 -17.32
CA LEU A 12 10.15 -2.55 -17.00
C LEU A 12 10.39 -2.19 -15.53
N THR A 13 10.42 -3.18 -14.62
CA THR A 13 10.46 -2.96 -13.16
C THR A 13 11.87 -3.06 -12.56
N ARG A 14 12.91 -3.15 -13.38
CA ARG A 14 14.25 -3.49 -12.89
C ARG A 14 15.00 -2.32 -12.24
N GLU A 15 14.65 -1.06 -12.56
CA GLU A 15 15.59 0.04 -12.36
C GLU A 15 15.15 1.19 -11.45
N THR A 16 13.98 1.19 -10.79
CA THR A 16 13.70 2.28 -9.84
C THR A 16 12.59 1.98 -8.85
N GLY A 17 12.94 2.07 -7.56
CA GLY A 17 11.96 2.16 -6.48
C GLY A 17 11.05 3.40 -6.62
N PRO A 18 10.02 3.49 -5.76
CA PRO A 18 9.07 4.61 -5.80
C PRO A 18 9.81 5.94 -5.65
N LYS A 19 9.56 6.87 -6.60
CA LYS A 19 10.14 8.21 -6.57
C LYS A 19 9.32 9.05 -5.60
N VAL A 20 9.94 9.48 -4.49
CA VAL A 20 9.32 10.38 -3.53
C VAL A 20 9.28 11.79 -4.13
N VAL A 21 8.08 12.33 -4.34
CA VAL A 21 7.88 13.72 -4.78
C VAL A 21 7.96 14.60 -3.53
N LYS A 22 8.83 15.62 -3.54
CA LYS A 22 8.95 16.59 -2.43
C LYS A 22 8.11 17.82 -2.75
N GLY A 23 7.10 18.08 -1.92
CA GLY A 23 6.26 19.29 -1.98
C GLY A 23 4.80 19.02 -2.35
N ASP A 24 3.92 19.89 -1.87
CA ASP A 24 2.47 19.82 -2.03
C ASP A 24 2.04 20.19 -3.47
N PRO A 25 1.38 19.29 -4.22
CA PRO A 25 0.91 19.59 -5.56
C PRO A 25 -0.54 20.09 -5.49
N ALA A 26 -0.75 21.30 -4.96
CA ALA A 26 -2.09 21.92 -4.96
C ALA A 26 -2.03 23.45 -4.95
N ALA A 27 -1.57 24.02 -6.07
CA ALA A 27 -1.80 25.43 -6.37
C ALA A 27 -2.06 25.63 -7.89
N SER A 28 -3.25 25.26 -8.35
CA SER A 28 -3.87 25.90 -9.52
C SER A 28 -5.38 25.62 -9.55
N LYS A 29 -6.16 26.70 -9.65
CA LYS A 29 -7.64 26.77 -9.59
C LYS A 29 -8.32 26.47 -10.96
N LEU A 30 -9.66 26.33 -10.87
CA LEU A 30 -10.76 26.48 -11.87
C LEU A 30 -11.33 25.15 -12.39
N ALA A 31 -12.64 24.90 -12.63
CA ALA A 31 -13.95 25.47 -12.28
C ALA A 31 -15.06 24.56 -12.91
N GLY A 32 -16.22 24.36 -12.26
CA GLY A 32 -17.55 24.17 -12.92
C GLY A 32 -18.21 22.78 -13.15
N SER A 33 -19.16 22.41 -12.24
CA SER A 33 -20.55 21.83 -12.39
C SER A 33 -20.91 20.55 -13.23
N PRO A 34 -22.11 19.90 -13.06
CA PRO A 34 -22.76 19.29 -11.87
C PRO A 34 -23.44 17.88 -12.13
N HIS A 35 -24.03 17.28 -11.06
CA HIS A 35 -24.99 16.13 -10.98
C HIS A 35 -24.45 14.68 -11.11
N GLN A 36 -24.87 13.65 -10.35
CA GLN A 36 -26.09 13.39 -9.54
C GLN A 36 -25.81 12.77 -8.15
N GLN A 37 -26.81 12.91 -7.27
CA GLN A 37 -26.80 12.54 -5.86
C GLN A 37 -27.13 11.05 -5.64
N HIS A 38 -26.22 10.30 -5.02
CA HIS A 38 -26.52 9.08 -4.27
C HIS A 38 -26.15 9.35 -2.81
N SER A 39 -27.13 9.27 -1.91
CA SER A 39 -26.98 9.56 -0.48
C SER A 39 -25.93 8.63 0.16
N PRO A 40 -24.86 9.15 0.79
CA PRO A 40 -23.98 8.33 1.60
C PRO A 40 -24.61 8.12 2.97
N ILE A 41 -24.54 6.91 3.51
CA ILE A 41 -24.49 6.72 4.96
C ILE A 41 -23.15 7.32 5.38
N ILE A 42 -23.16 8.61 5.71
CA ILE A 42 -22.00 9.31 6.25
C ILE A 42 -21.81 8.76 7.66
N SER A 43 -21.03 7.70 7.79
CA SER A 43 -20.32 7.45 9.04
C SER A 43 -19.18 8.43 9.08
N THR A 44 -19.44 9.66 9.56
CA THR A 44 -18.38 10.58 9.98
C THR A 44 -17.72 9.94 11.19
N ALA A 45 -16.83 8.98 10.96
CA ALA A 45 -15.84 8.62 11.96
C ALA A 45 -15.01 9.89 12.14
N ALA A 46 -15.24 10.55 13.28
CA ALA A 46 -14.36 11.59 13.77
C ALA A 46 -12.92 11.11 13.58
N ALA A 47 -12.08 11.95 12.97
CA ALA A 47 -10.65 11.69 12.90
C ALA A 47 -10.15 11.58 14.35
N ALA A 48 -10.10 10.35 14.86
CA ALA A 48 -9.51 10.08 16.14
C ALA A 48 -8.06 10.54 16.03
N ALA A 49 -7.71 11.57 16.78
CA ALA A 49 -6.32 11.96 16.95
C ALA A 49 -5.66 10.82 17.73
N PHE A 50 -5.01 9.92 17.01
CA PHE A 50 -4.23 8.86 17.62
C PHE A 50 -2.94 9.46 18.17
N ASP A 51 -2.73 9.28 19.47
CA ASP A 51 -1.45 9.52 20.09
C ASP A 51 -0.50 8.39 19.66
N VAL A 52 0.44 8.71 18.76
CA VAL A 52 1.51 7.81 18.32
C VAL A 52 2.59 7.84 19.39
N SER A 53 2.27 7.47 20.62
CA SER A 53 3.18 7.61 21.76
C SER A 53 4.37 6.64 21.69
N ASP A 54 4.24 5.54 20.95
CA ASP A 54 5.21 4.43 20.97
C ASP A 54 5.76 4.05 19.57
N SER A 55 5.46 4.82 18.53
CA SER A 55 6.10 4.58 17.22
C SER A 55 7.21 5.60 17.01
N ALA A 56 8.45 5.14 16.89
CA ALA A 56 9.60 5.98 16.52
C ALA A 56 9.55 6.51 15.07
N LEU A 57 8.36 6.56 14.47
CA LEU A 57 8.10 7.03 13.11
C LEU A 57 8.18 8.56 13.08
N LYS A 58 9.06 9.10 12.25
CA LYS A 58 9.11 10.54 11.98
C LYS A 58 8.07 10.89 10.93
N PHE A 59 7.31 11.97 11.15
CA PHE A 59 6.37 12.63 10.23
C PHE A 59 5.72 11.71 9.19
N THR A 60 4.56 11.16 9.52
CA THR A 60 3.82 10.22 8.66
C THR A 60 2.37 10.65 8.51
N HIS A 61 1.84 10.58 7.27
CA HIS A 61 0.41 10.68 7.03
C HIS A 61 -0.25 9.35 7.43
N ILE A 62 -1.18 9.42 8.39
CA ILE A 62 -1.89 8.25 8.90
C ILE A 62 -3.29 8.24 8.30
N LEU A 63 -3.60 7.17 7.56
CA LEU A 63 -4.93 6.90 7.02
C LEU A 63 -5.46 5.64 7.71
N TYR A 64 -6.51 5.80 8.53
CA TYR A 64 -7.02 4.73 9.38
C TYR A 64 -8.27 4.09 8.78
N ASN A 65 -8.35 2.77 8.80
CA ASN A 65 -9.51 1.98 8.38
C ASN A 65 -10.14 2.44 7.06
N LEU A 66 -9.30 2.73 6.06
CA LEU A 66 -9.76 3.09 4.73
C LEU A 66 -10.72 2.05 4.18
N SER A 67 -11.79 2.52 3.55
CA SER A 67 -12.69 1.66 2.79
C SER A 67 -11.93 0.97 1.64
N PRO A 68 -12.45 -0.15 1.10
CA PRO A 68 -11.85 -0.79 -0.07
C PRO A 68 -11.66 0.17 -1.26
N GLY A 69 -12.59 1.10 -1.51
CA GLY A 69 -12.46 2.09 -2.58
C GLY A 69 -11.28 3.03 -2.37
N GLU A 70 -11.13 3.57 -1.16
CA GLU A 70 -9.98 4.42 -0.81
C GLU A 70 -8.65 3.65 -0.91
N LEU A 71 -8.62 2.36 -0.54
CA LEU A 71 -7.44 1.51 -0.72
C LEU A 71 -7.07 1.33 -2.20
N TYR A 72 -8.05 1.16 -3.09
CA TYR A 72 -7.81 1.11 -4.54
C TYR A 72 -7.20 2.42 -5.04
N GLU A 73 -7.73 3.56 -4.62
CA GLU A 73 -7.21 4.87 -5.02
C GLU A 73 -5.77 5.08 -4.55
N GLN A 74 -5.46 4.73 -3.29
CA GLN A 74 -4.09 4.83 -2.77
C GLN A 74 -3.13 3.93 -3.55
N ALA A 75 -3.52 2.68 -3.85
CA ALA A 75 -2.69 1.73 -4.58
C ALA A 75 -2.37 2.24 -6.00
N ILE A 76 -3.37 2.67 -6.76
CA ILE A 76 -3.18 3.17 -8.13
C ILE A 76 -2.39 4.49 -8.16
N LYS A 77 -2.56 5.34 -7.15
CA LYS A 77 -1.90 6.66 -7.10
C LYS A 77 -0.42 6.57 -6.71
N TYR A 78 -0.05 5.65 -5.81
CA TYR A 78 1.26 5.67 -5.16
C TYR A 78 2.11 4.40 -5.36
N GLU A 79 1.51 3.25 -5.69
CA GLU A 79 2.24 1.98 -5.86
C GLU A 79 2.49 1.70 -7.35
N LYS A 80 3.77 1.77 -7.75
CA LYS A 80 4.19 1.50 -9.13
C LYS A 80 4.24 0.00 -9.38
N GLY A 81 3.10 -0.56 -9.77
CA GLY A 81 2.95 -2.00 -9.92
C GLY A 81 1.51 -2.47 -9.73
N SER A 82 0.61 -1.57 -9.32
CA SER A 82 -0.81 -1.84 -9.14
C SER A 82 -1.62 -1.55 -10.39
N PHE A 83 -2.55 -2.45 -10.70
CA PHE A 83 -3.43 -2.40 -11.87
C PHE A 83 -4.83 -2.86 -11.49
N ILE A 84 -5.84 -2.34 -12.20
CA ILE A 84 -7.21 -2.88 -12.11
C ILE A 84 -7.40 -3.84 -13.28
N THR A 85 -7.78 -5.09 -13.00
CA THR A 85 -8.07 -6.08 -14.04
C THR A 85 -9.40 -5.77 -14.74
N ALA A 86 -9.66 -6.41 -15.89
CA ALA A 86 -10.92 -6.25 -16.61
C ALA A 86 -12.17 -6.64 -15.77
N THR A 87 -12.00 -7.46 -14.73
CA THR A 87 -13.07 -7.85 -13.81
C THR A 87 -13.17 -6.93 -12.58
N GLY A 88 -12.37 -5.86 -12.53
CA GLY A 88 -12.37 -4.89 -11.43
C GLY A 88 -11.51 -5.29 -10.22
N ALA A 89 -10.72 -6.36 -10.29
CA ALA A 89 -9.85 -6.76 -9.17
C ALA A 89 -8.56 -5.94 -9.16
N LEU A 90 -8.05 -5.60 -7.98
CA LEU A 90 -6.71 -5.02 -7.82
C LEU A 90 -5.65 -6.12 -7.96
N ALA A 91 -4.74 -5.93 -8.91
CA ALA A 91 -3.58 -6.79 -9.13
C ALA A 91 -2.29 -5.99 -8.87
N THR A 92 -1.29 -6.62 -8.23
CA THR A 92 0.03 -6.03 -7.97
C THR A 92 1.14 -7.05 -8.23
N LEU A 93 2.37 -6.58 -8.45
CA LEU A 93 3.56 -7.40 -8.64
C LEU A 93 4.47 -7.29 -7.40
N SER A 94 4.71 -8.42 -6.71
CA SER A 94 5.56 -8.44 -5.50
C SER A 94 7.07 -8.41 -5.78
N GLY A 95 7.47 -8.22 -7.05
CA GLY A 95 8.85 -8.14 -7.49
C GLY A 95 9.62 -9.45 -7.26
N ALA A 96 10.86 -9.34 -6.74
CA ALA A 96 11.77 -10.48 -6.60
C ALA A 96 11.29 -11.55 -5.61
N LYS A 97 10.38 -11.22 -4.69
CA LYS A 97 9.87 -12.13 -3.67
C LYS A 97 8.43 -12.51 -4.02
N THR A 98 8.27 -13.60 -4.76
CA THR A 98 6.96 -14.11 -5.24
C THR A 98 6.34 -15.17 -4.31
N GLY A 99 6.97 -15.42 -3.17
CA GLY A 99 6.53 -16.40 -2.17
C GLY A 99 7.15 -16.16 -0.79
N ARG A 100 6.91 -17.09 0.15
CA ARG A 100 7.47 -16.99 1.50
C ARG A 100 9.01 -17.07 1.46
N SER A 101 9.67 -16.39 2.39
CA SER A 101 11.11 -16.51 2.63
C SER A 101 11.39 -17.09 4.03
N PRO A 102 11.26 -18.42 4.23
CA PRO A 102 11.33 -19.03 5.58
C PRO A 102 12.62 -18.72 6.33
N ARG A 103 13.75 -18.56 5.60
CA ARG A 103 15.08 -18.28 6.17
C ARG A 103 15.21 -16.85 6.73
N ASP A 104 14.32 -15.94 6.34
CA ASP A 104 14.33 -14.53 6.76
C ASP A 104 13.48 -14.33 8.03
N LYS A 105 12.68 -15.32 8.44
CA LYS A 105 11.88 -15.26 9.67
C LYS A 105 12.79 -15.42 10.89
N ARG A 106 12.66 -14.52 11.87
CA ARG A 106 13.31 -14.59 13.18
C ARG A 106 12.27 -14.49 14.30
N VAL A 107 12.59 -15.07 15.44
CA VAL A 107 11.86 -14.89 16.69
C VAL A 107 12.87 -14.36 17.70
N VAL A 108 12.48 -13.34 18.47
CA VAL A 108 13.33 -12.78 19.54
C VAL A 108 13.46 -13.85 20.61
N LYS A 109 14.69 -14.07 21.09
CA LYS A 109 14.98 -14.95 22.21
C LYS A 109 15.16 -14.09 23.45
N ASP A 110 14.19 -14.17 24.35
CA ASP A 110 14.15 -13.48 25.64
C ASP A 110 13.68 -14.43 26.75
N GLU A 111 13.60 -13.93 27.98
CA GLU A 111 13.20 -14.71 29.16
C GLU A 111 11.81 -15.36 29.00
N THR A 112 10.92 -14.75 28.21
CA THR A 112 9.54 -15.23 28.01
C THR A 112 9.43 -16.28 26.90
N THR A 113 10.41 -16.37 26.02
CA THR A 113 10.36 -17.20 24.81
C THR A 113 11.41 -18.30 24.78
N GLU A 114 12.49 -18.17 25.56
CA GLU A 114 13.63 -19.09 25.53
C GLU A 114 13.26 -20.54 25.80
N HIS A 115 12.37 -20.80 26.76
CA HIS A 115 12.05 -22.16 27.21
C HIS A 115 10.82 -22.77 26.54
N ASP A 116 9.97 -21.95 25.91
CA ASP A 116 8.68 -22.39 25.37
C ASP A 116 8.72 -22.66 23.86
N LEU A 117 9.79 -22.24 23.17
CA LEU A 117 9.91 -22.35 21.72
C LEU A 117 10.88 -23.45 21.30
N TRP A 118 10.53 -24.11 20.19
CA TRP A 118 11.44 -25.03 19.53
C TRP A 118 12.42 -24.27 18.63
N TRP A 119 13.63 -24.05 19.14
CA TRP A 119 14.70 -23.38 18.42
C TRP A 119 15.32 -24.29 17.34
N GLY A 120 15.45 -23.75 16.13
CA GLY A 120 16.12 -24.41 14.99
C GLY A 120 17.61 -24.05 14.88
N LYS A 121 18.21 -24.40 13.74
CA LYS A 121 19.56 -23.96 13.35
C LYS A 121 19.50 -22.69 12.50
#